data_AF-A0A5B7CAV4-F1
#
_entry.id   AF-A0A5B7CAV4-F1
#
_cell.length_a   1.000
_cell.length_b   1.000
_cell.length_c   1.000
_cell.angle_alpha   90.00
_cell.angle_beta   90.00
_cell.angle_gamma   90.00
#
_symmetry.space_group_name_H-M   'P 1'
#
loop_
_entity.id
_entity.type
_entity.pdbx_description
1 polymer ?
#
loop_
_entity_poly.entity_id
_entity_poly.type
_entity_poly.pdbx_seq_one_letter_code
_entity_poly.pdbx_strand_id
1 'polypeptide(L)'
;MPEIMEHLNRYGNRAKLQFTGHSLGGSLSLLVNLMLLSRKVIKPSALLPVVTFGSPFVFCGGQKILDELGLDENHVHCVMMHRDIVPRAFSCNYPNHVAQLLKRLNGSFRSHPCNSGAWR
;
A
#
# COMPACT_ATOMS: atom_id res chain seq x y z
N MET A 1 -4.71 12.69 14.38
CA MET A 1 -4.95 11.39 15.05
C MET A 1 -4.49 11.48 16.49
N PRO A 2 -5.32 12.08 17.36
CA PRO A 2 -5.03 12.17 18.79
C PRO A 2 -4.86 10.81 19.45
N GLU A 3 -5.56 9.77 18.98
CA GLU A 3 -5.56 8.42 19.53
C GLU A 3 -4.20 7.74 19.39
N ILE A 4 -3.53 7.94 18.25
CA ILE A 4 -2.17 7.44 18.01
C ILE A 4 -1.19 8.10 18.98
N MET A 5 -1.26 9.42 19.12
CA MET A 5 -0.36 10.16 20.01
C MET A 5 -0.60 9.79 21.47
N GLU A 6 -1.87 9.62 21.86
CA GLU A 6 -2.24 9.15 23.20
C GLU A 6 -1.66 7.76 23.50
N HIS A 7 -1.78 6.82 22.56
CA HIS A 7 -1.19 5.49 22.69
C HIS A 7 0.34 5.54 22.82
N LEU A 8 1.02 6.32 21.98
CA LEU A 8 2.47 6.49 22.03
C LEU A 8 2.92 7.09 23.36
N ASN A 9 2.22 8.11 23.85
CA ASN A 9 2.52 8.75 25.14
C ASN A 9 2.28 7.79 26.32
N ARG A 10 1.22 6.98 26.26
CA ARG A 10 0.86 6.03 27.32
C ARG A 10 1.85 4.87 27.44
N TYR A 11 2.34 4.34 26.31
CA TYR A 11 3.15 3.11 26.30
C TYR A 11 4.64 3.33 25.97
N GLY A 12 5.02 4.52 25.49
CA GLY A 12 6.41 4.89 25.20
C GLY A 12 7.09 3.90 24.26
N ASN A 13 8.28 3.42 24.64
CA ASN A 13 9.04 2.45 23.83
C ASN A 13 8.35 1.08 23.66
N ARG A 14 7.34 0.77 24.47
CA ARG A 14 6.54 -0.47 24.34
C ARG A 14 5.35 -0.33 23.39
N ALA A 15 5.06 0.89 22.94
CA ALA A 15 3.96 1.14 22.00
C ALA A 15 4.18 0.35 20.70
N LYS A 16 3.14 -0.34 20.24
CA LYS A 16 3.13 -1.06 18.97
C LYS A 16 1.84 -0.75 18.24
N LEU A 17 1.98 -0.34 16.98
CA LEU A 17 0.85 -0.04 16.11
C LEU A 17 0.87 -0.98 14.92
N GLN A 18 -0.26 -1.65 14.69
CA GLN A 18 -0.48 -2.44 13.49
C GLN A 18 -1.67 -1.86 12.73
N PHE A 19 -1.49 -1.71 11.43
CA PHE A 19 -2.53 -1.22 10.54
C PHE A 19 -3.03 -2.39 9.70
N THR A 20 -4.34 -2.47 9.56
CA THR A 20 -4.99 -3.49 8.76
C THR A 20 -6.22 -2.93 8.07
N GLY A 21 -6.66 -3.59 7.00
CA GLY A 21 -7.89 -3.19 6.33
C GLY A 21 -8.23 -4.09 5.16
N HIS A 22 -9.50 -4.06 4.79
CA HIS A 22 -10.03 -4.79 3.65
C HIS A 22 -10.33 -3.84 2.49
N SER A 23 -10.12 -4.29 1.25
CA SER A 23 -10.44 -3.51 0.04
C SER A 23 -9.79 -2.12 0.11
N LEU A 24 -10.53 -1.04 -0.14
CA LEU A 24 -10.04 0.34 0.00
C LEU A 24 -9.43 0.64 1.37
N GLY A 25 -9.98 0.05 2.45
CA GLY A 25 -9.47 0.24 3.80
C GLY A 25 -8.04 -0.25 3.97
N GLY A 26 -7.64 -1.34 3.29
CA GLY A 26 -6.25 -1.81 3.36
C GLY A 26 -5.27 -0.89 2.63
N SER A 27 -5.68 -0.29 1.50
CA SER A 27 -4.91 0.74 0.81
C SER A 27 -4.71 1.97 1.69
N LEU A 28 -5.75 2.42 2.39
CA LEU A 28 -5.66 3.52 3.34
C LEU A 28 -4.77 3.16 4.54
N SER A 29 -4.88 1.94 5.06
CA SER A 29 -4.04 1.47 6.15
C SER A 29 -2.55 1.48 5.80
N LEU A 30 -2.19 1.07 4.58
CA LEU A 30 -0.81 1.18 4.08
C LEU A 30 -0.38 2.65 3.96
N LEU A 31 -1.22 3.52 3.37
CA LEU A 31 -0.91 4.94 3.23
C LEU A 31 -0.67 5.63 4.57
N VAL A 32 -1.56 5.42 5.54
CA VAL A 32 -1.43 6.02 6.87
C VAL A 32 -0.16 5.54 7.56
N ASN A 33 0.15 4.24 7.47
CA ASN A 33 1.38 3.66 8.02
C ASN A 33 2.64 4.36 7.45
N LEU A 34 2.75 4.45 6.13
CA LEU A 34 3.89 5.09 5.46
C LEU A 34 3.94 6.61 5.69
N MET A 35 2.79 7.28 5.76
CA MET A 35 2.72 8.71 6.10
C MET A 35 3.25 9.00 7.50
N LEU A 36 2.95 8.15 8.49
CA LEU A 36 3.46 8.31 9.85
C LEU A 36 4.98 8.16 9.91
N LEU A 37 5.55 7.23 9.12
CA LEU A 37 7.00 7.05 8.99
C LEU A 37 7.67 8.21 8.26
N SER A 38 7.16 8.56 7.09
CA SER A 38 7.71 9.63 6.25
C SER A 38 7.73 10.97 7.00
N ARG A 39 6.70 11.25 7.80
CA ARG A 39 6.61 12.46 8.64
C ARG A 39 7.35 12.35 9.96
N LYS A 40 8.04 11.23 10.23
CA LYS A 40 8.77 10.95 11.47
C LYS A 40 7.94 11.11 12.74
N VAL A 41 6.62 10.86 12.64
CA VAL A 41 5.69 10.93 13.79
C VAL A 41 5.93 9.75 14.74
N ILE A 42 6.29 8.59 14.17
CA ILE A 42 6.55 7.36 14.92
C ILE A 42 7.88 6.75 14.48
N LYS A 43 8.53 6.04 15.41
CA LYS A 43 9.75 5.29 15.10
C LYS A 43 9.39 4.02 14.31
N PRO A 44 10.21 3.58 13.34
CA PRO A 44 10.02 2.30 12.65
C PRO A 44 9.83 1.12 13.61
N SER A 45 10.57 1.10 14.72
CA SER A 45 10.47 0.06 15.75
C SER A 45 9.11 -0.01 16.45
N ALA A 46 8.27 1.03 16.38
CA ALA A 46 6.93 1.06 16.95
C ALA A 46 5.85 0.57 15.97
N LEU A 47 6.21 0.33 14.71
CA LEU A 47 5.31 -0.23 13.71
C LEU A 47 5.50 -1.73 13.57
N LEU A 48 4.36 -2.40 13.45
CA LEU A 48 4.27 -3.77 12.98
C LEU A 48 3.95 -3.78 11.48
N PRO A 49 4.21 -4.90 10.79
CA PRO A 49 3.83 -5.07 9.39
C PRO A 49 2.35 -4.78 9.14
N VAL A 50 2.06 -4.10 8.04
CA VAL A 50 0.70 -3.81 7.58
C VAL A 50 0.12 -5.07 6.96
N VAL A 51 -1.07 -5.48 7.40
CA VAL A 51 -1.77 -6.65 6.84
C VAL A 51 -3.02 -6.18 6.10
N THR A 52 -3.13 -6.47 4.81
CA THR A 52 -4.27 -6.06 3.99
C THR A 52 -5.01 -7.25 3.43
N PHE A 53 -6.31 -7.09 3.15
CA PHE A 53 -7.17 -8.14 2.65
C PHE A 53 -7.88 -7.68 1.38
N GLY A 54 -7.60 -8.32 0.25
CA GLY A 54 -8.27 -8.01 -1.02
C GLY A 54 -8.13 -6.55 -1.45
N SER A 55 -7.02 -5.91 -1.08
CA SER A 55 -6.83 -4.47 -1.26
C SER A 55 -6.14 -4.15 -2.60
N PRO A 56 -6.53 -3.04 -3.25
CA PRO A 56 -5.81 -2.58 -4.44
C PRO A 56 -4.42 -2.05 -4.05
N PHE A 57 -3.46 -2.20 -4.96
CA PHE A 57 -2.13 -1.64 -4.79
C PHE A 57 -2.16 -0.12 -4.92
N VAL A 58 -1.41 0.57 -4.06
CA VAL A 58 -1.43 2.05 -3.98
C VAL A 58 -0.34 2.69 -4.84
N PHE A 59 0.77 2.00 -5.03
CA PHE A 59 1.94 2.52 -5.74
C PHE A 59 2.38 1.59 -6.85
N CYS A 60 2.85 2.17 -7.95
CA CYS A 60 3.63 1.47 -8.95
C CYS A 60 5.11 1.71 -8.72
N GLY A 61 5.89 0.64 -8.69
CA GLY A 61 7.27 0.73 -8.21
C GLY A 61 7.36 1.05 -6.72
N GLY A 62 6.36 0.65 -5.92
CA GLY A 62 6.31 0.94 -4.49
C GLY A 62 7.52 0.46 -3.70
N GLN A 63 8.28 -0.51 -4.22
CA GLN A 63 9.55 -0.96 -3.64
C GLN A 63 10.53 0.19 -3.37
N LYS A 64 10.64 1.15 -4.30
CA LYS A 64 11.54 2.32 -4.12
C LYS A 64 11.18 3.14 -2.87
N ILE A 65 9.88 3.29 -2.60
CA ILE A 65 9.39 4.02 -1.43
C ILE A 65 9.70 3.25 -0.14
N LEU A 66 9.59 1.92 -0.17
CA LEU A 66 9.96 1.07 0.97
C LEU A 66 11.46 1.18 1.26
N ASP A 67 12.30 1.08 0.21
CA ASP A 67 13.76 1.20 0.32
C ASP A 67 14.18 2.56 0.89
N GLU A 68 13.60 3.66 0.39
CA GLU A 68 13.84 5.03 0.88
C GLU A 68 13.44 5.22 2.35
N LEU A 69 12.43 4.49 2.81
CA LEU A 69 11.98 4.49 4.20
C LEU A 69 12.72 3.46 5.08
N GLY A 70 13.64 2.69 4.49
CA GLY A 70 14.39 1.64 5.18
C GLY A 70 13.54 0.46 5.64
N LEU A 71 12.45 0.17 4.91
CA LEU A 71 11.53 -0.93 5.19
C LEU A 71 11.86 -2.13 4.31
N ASP A 72 11.78 -3.33 4.88
CA ASP A 72 11.94 -4.56 4.12
C ASP A 72 10.63 -5.03 3.47
N GLU A 73 10.73 -6.05 2.61
CA GLU A 73 9.57 -6.64 1.91
C GLU A 73 8.55 -7.29 2.85
N ASN A 74 8.93 -7.64 4.08
CA ASN A 74 8.02 -8.20 5.08
C ASN A 74 7.20 -7.14 5.81
N HIS A 75 7.43 -5.85 5.56
CA HIS A 75 6.65 -4.78 6.19
C HIS A 75 5.20 -4.69 5.65
N VAL A 76 4.91 -5.28 4.49
CA VAL A 76 3.57 -5.27 3.88
C VAL A 76 3.14 -6.69 3.51
N HIS A 77 2.03 -7.15 4.11
CA HIS A 77 1.43 -8.44 3.82
C HIS A 77 0.08 -8.26 3.12
N CYS A 78 -0.02 -8.76 1.90
CA CYS A 78 -1.24 -8.69 1.10
C CYS A 78 -1.92 -10.06 1.03
N VAL A 79 -2.99 -10.24 1.79
CA VAL A 79 -3.82 -11.44 1.75
C VAL A 79 -4.82 -11.31 0.61
N MET A 80 -4.71 -12.18 -0.39
CA MET A 80 -5.54 -12.15 -1.59
C MET A 80 -6.31 -13.46 -1.76
N MET A 81 -7.62 -13.37 -1.90
CA MET A 81 -8.43 -14.55 -2.21
C MET A 81 -8.28 -14.93 -3.69
N HIS A 82 -8.41 -16.22 -4.00
CA HIS A 82 -8.13 -16.77 -5.33
C HIS A 82 -8.94 -16.11 -6.47
N ARG A 83 -10.21 -15.74 -6.20
CA ARG A 83 -11.12 -15.14 -7.18
C ARG A 83 -11.45 -13.67 -6.92
N ASP A 84 -10.68 -13.01 -6.07
CA ASP A 84 -10.89 -11.60 -5.77
C ASP A 84 -10.37 -10.72 -6.90
N ILE A 85 -11.27 -9.99 -7.54
CA ILE A 85 -10.91 -9.12 -8.67
C ILE A 85 -10.15 -7.87 -8.22
N VAL A 86 -10.34 -7.39 -6.99
CA VAL A 86 -9.83 -6.09 -6.54
C VAL A 86 -8.31 -5.97 -6.63
N PRO A 87 -7.48 -6.85 -6.01
CA PRO A 87 -6.03 -6.71 -6.11
C PRO A 87 -5.50 -6.98 -7.53
N ARG A 88 -6.30 -7.61 -8.41
CA ARG A 88 -5.91 -7.97 -9.79
C ARG A 88 -6.20 -6.85 -10.78
N ALA A 89 -7.38 -6.24 -10.68
CA ALA A 89 -7.86 -5.15 -11.53
C ALA A 89 -7.25 -3.78 -11.18
N PHE A 90 -6.48 -3.70 -10.09
CA PHE A 90 -5.68 -2.53 -9.71
C PHE A 90 -4.21 -2.91 -9.49
N SER A 91 -3.72 -3.89 -10.23
CA SER A 91 -2.29 -4.23 -10.25
C SER A 91 -1.52 -3.28 -11.17
N CYS A 92 -0.21 -3.13 -10.93
CA CYS A 92 0.66 -2.39 -11.86
C CYS A 92 1.23 -3.29 -12.98
N ASN A 93 0.86 -4.57 -13.03
CA ASN A 93 1.39 -5.54 -13.99
C ASN A 93 0.27 -6.25 -14.77
N TYR A 94 -0.23 -5.58 -15.81
CA TYR A 94 -1.14 -6.20 -16.77
C TYR A 94 -0.36 -6.85 -17.91
N PRO A 95 -0.80 -8.03 -18.41
CA PRO A 95 -0.39 -8.51 -19.72
C PRO A 95 -0.66 -7.44 -20.79
N ASN A 96 0.23 -7.32 -21.78
CA ASN A 96 0.17 -6.25 -22.77
C ASN A 96 -1.19 -6.17 -23.49
N HIS A 97 -1.80 -7.32 -23.80
CA HIS A 97 -3.11 -7.36 -24.46
C HIS A 97 -4.23 -6.81 -23.56
N VAL A 98 -4.19 -7.06 -22.24
CA VAL A 98 -5.15 -6.50 -21.27
C VAL A 98 -4.96 -5.00 -21.14
N ALA A 99 -3.71 -4.53 -21.04
CA ALA A 99 -3.42 -3.09 -20.98
C ALA A 99 -3.96 -2.34 -22.21
N GLN A 100 -3.83 -2.91 -23.41
CA GLN A 100 -4.38 -2.32 -24.64
C GLN A 100 -5.91 -2.25 -24.63
N LEU A 101 -6.58 -3.28 -24.09
CA LEU A 101 -8.04 -3.26 -23.93
C LEU A 101 -8.47 -2.16 -22.96
N LEU A 102 -7.84 -2.06 -21.78
CA LEU A 102 -8.15 -1.04 -20.77
C LEU A 102 -7.99 0.39 -21.31
N LYS A 103 -6.92 0.64 -22.08
CA LYS A 103 -6.70 1.94 -22.76
C LYS A 103 -7.82 2.30 -23.74
N ARG A 104 -8.46 1.32 -24.38
CA ARG A 104 -9.56 1.57 -25.32
C ARG A 104 -10.88 1.85 -24.61
N LEU A 105 -11.10 1.26 -23.44
CA LEU A 105 -12.36 1.35 -22.69
C LEU A 105 -12.57 2.68 -21.97
N ASN A 106 -11.51 3.28 -21.40
CA ASN A 106 -11.65 4.55 -20.68
C ASN A 106 -10.40 5.43 -20.86
N GLY A 107 -10.62 6.73 -21.07
CA GLY A 107 -9.56 7.74 -21.14
C GLY A 107 -8.66 7.76 -19.90
N SER A 108 -9.21 7.54 -18.71
CA SER A 108 -8.44 7.47 -17.45
C SER A 108 -7.39 6.35 -17.45
N PHE A 109 -7.62 5.25 -18.18
CA PHE A 109 -6.65 4.15 -18.30
C PHE A 109 -5.57 4.40 -19.36
N ARG A 110 -5.76 5.36 -20.27
CA ARG A 110 -4.75 5.75 -21.28
C ARG A 110 -3.56 6.45 -20.65
N SER A 111 -3.82 7.32 -19.68
CA SER A 111 -2.80 8.07 -18.95
C SER A 111 -2.26 7.36 -17.71
N HIS A 112 -2.79 6.18 -17.36
CA HIS A 112 -2.38 5.47 -16.15
C HIS A 112 -0.94 4.96 -16.24
N PRO A 113 -0.03 5.31 -15.29
CA PRO A 113 1.39 4.96 -15.38
C PRO A 113 1.69 3.44 -15.43
N CYS A 114 0.82 2.59 -14.85
CA CYS A 114 0.94 1.12 -14.98
C CYS A 114 0.87 0.65 -16.44
N ASN A 115 0.05 1.34 -17.25
CA ASN A 115 -0.32 0.88 -18.58
C ASN A 115 0.65 1.42 -19.65
N SER A 116 1.48 2.41 -19.31
CA SER A 116 2.47 3.01 -20.21
C SER A 116 3.82 2.28 -20.21
N GLY A 117 4.03 1.29 -19.33
CA GLY A 117 5.28 0.53 -19.24
C GLY A 117 6.43 1.31 -18.59
N ALA A 118 6.19 2.52 -18.09
CA ALA A 118 7.20 3.39 -17.47
C ALA A 118 7.77 2.87 -16.14
N TRP A 119 7.15 1.82 -15.57
CA TRP A 119 7.51 1.21 -14.29
C TRP A 119 7.73 -0.31 -14.41
N ARG A 120 7.94 -0.82 -15.62
CA ARG A 120 8.46 -2.18 -15.84
C ARG A 120 9.98 -2.19 -15.79
#